data_AF-A0A7C7UHA2-F1
#
_entry.id   AF-A0A7C7UHA2-F1
#
_cell.length_a   1.000
_cell.length_b   1.000
_cell.length_c   1.000
_cell.angle_alpha   90.00
_cell.angle_beta   90.00
_cell.angle_gamma   90.00
#
_symmetry.space_group_name_H-M   'P 1'
#
loop_
_entity.id
_entity.type
_entity.pdbx_description
1 polymer ?
#
loop_
_entity_poly.entity_id
_entity_poly.type
_entity_poly.pdbx_seq_one_letter_code
_entity_poly.pdbx_strand_id
1 'polypeptide(L)'
;MFLRAKTRRKDGKDHRYWSVVENRRVKGGRVVQRQLLHLGELNDGQRAGWVRTIEELAGGRARARQMALFADDSPELPELSCAVVRVRLSEITLRRPRQWGACWLALHLWEQLRLDEFWRERLPASRKGLVRMLPSCVPLADKL
;
A
#
# COMPACT_ATOMS: atom_id res chain seq x y z
N MET A 1 -1.81 -11.44 3.70
CA MET A 1 -0.64 -11.31 2.80
C MET A 1 0.51 -10.76 3.61
N PHE A 2 1.75 -10.99 3.20
CA PHE A 2 2.95 -10.60 3.95
C PHE A 2 4.08 -10.20 3.00
N LEU A 3 5.10 -9.55 3.54
CA LEU A 3 6.32 -9.22 2.81
C LEU A 3 7.30 -10.40 2.85
N ARG A 4 7.85 -10.75 1.70
CA ARG A 4 8.91 -11.76 1.58
C ARG A 4 10.16 -11.13 0.98
N ALA A 5 11.28 -11.30 1.67
CA ALA A 5 12.59 -10.93 1.17
C ALA A 5 13.21 -12.06 0.33
N LYS A 6 13.96 -11.70 -0.70
CA LYS A 6 14.87 -12.58 -1.44
C LYS A 6 16.22 -11.90 -1.57
N THR A 7 17.28 -12.58 -1.17
CA THR A 7 18.66 -12.10 -1.34
C THR A 7 19.27 -12.76 -2.56
N ARG A 8 19.90 -11.96 -3.42
CA ARG A 8 20.65 -12.43 -4.58
C ARG A 8 22.02 -11.77 -4.58
N ARG A 9 23.07 -12.56 -4.70
CA ARG A 9 24.42 -12.04 -4.92
C ARG A 9 24.60 -11.71 -6.39
N LYS A 10 24.98 -10.47 -6.70
CA LYS A 10 25.26 -9.98 -8.05
C LYS A 10 26.37 -8.93 -7.97
N ASP A 11 27.29 -8.93 -8.92
CA ASP A 11 28.34 -7.89 -9.01
C ASP A 11 29.16 -7.74 -7.71
N GLY A 12 29.38 -8.85 -7.00
CA GLY A 12 30.10 -8.90 -5.71
C GLY A 12 29.31 -8.37 -4.49
N LYS A 13 28.08 -7.88 -4.69
CA LYS A 13 27.22 -7.33 -3.63
C LYS A 13 25.97 -8.19 -3.43
N ASP A 14 25.46 -8.19 -2.21
CA ASP A 14 24.19 -8.85 -1.89
C ASP A 14 23.05 -7.85 -2.09
N HIS A 15 22.12 -8.21 -2.97
CA HIS A 15 20.93 -7.43 -3.28
C HIS A 15 19.71 -8.06 -2.64
N ARG A 16 18.99 -7.29 -1.81
CA ARG A 16 17.77 -7.75 -1.13
C ARG A 16 16.53 -7.12 -1.75
N TYR A 17 15.70 -7.98 -2.32
CA TYR A 17 14.44 -7.59 -2.95
C TYR A 17 13.26 -8.01 -2.09
N TRP A 18 12.22 -7.19 -2.10
CA TRP A 18 10.98 -7.45 -1.39
C TRP A 18 9.82 -7.69 -2.34
N SER A 19 8.87 -8.52 -1.91
CA SER A 19 7.65 -8.78 -2.66
C SER A 19 6.48 -9.03 -1.72
N VAL A 20 5.29 -8.62 -2.15
CA VAL A 20 4.02 -8.96 -1.48
C VAL A 20 3.61 -10.36 -1.90
N VAL A 21 3.36 -11.22 -0.92
CA VAL A 21 3.00 -12.63 -1.13
C VAL A 21 1.69 -12.97 -0.42
N GLU A 22 0.90 -13.82 -1.08
CA GLU A 22 -0.34 -14.40 -0.54
C GLU A 22 -0.21 -15.93 -0.40
N ASN A 23 -0.67 -16.45 0.74
CA ASN A 23 -0.89 -17.89 0.91
C ASN A 23 -2.25 -18.25 0.31
N ARG A 24 -2.26 -19.13 -0.70
CA ARG A 24 -3.47 -19.60 -1.37
C ARG A 24 -3.65 -21.10 -1.15
N ARG A 25 -4.77 -21.50 -0.57
CA ARG A 25 -5.17 -22.92 -0.50
C ARG A 25 -5.55 -23.39 -1.91
N VAL A 26 -4.99 -24.52 -2.33
CA VAL A 26 -5.26 -25.15 -3.63
C VAL A 26 -5.81 -26.56 -3.43
N LYS A 27 -6.33 -27.16 -4.51
CA LYS A 27 -6.87 -28.52 -4.48
C LYS A 27 -5.84 -29.51 -3.92
N GLY A 28 -6.32 -30.46 -3.11
CA GLY A 28 -5.48 -31.47 -2.44
C GLY A 28 -4.88 -30.99 -1.13
N GLY A 29 -5.47 -29.99 -0.46
CA GLY A 29 -5.07 -29.55 0.89
C GLY A 29 -3.76 -28.77 0.96
N ARG A 30 -3.11 -28.52 -0.18
CA ARG A 30 -1.83 -27.79 -0.24
C ARG A 30 -2.05 -26.29 -0.13
N VAL A 31 -1.04 -25.60 0.40
CA VAL A 31 -0.96 -24.14 0.40
C VAL A 31 0.20 -23.73 -0.49
N VAL A 32 -0.06 -22.87 -1.47
CA VAL A 32 0.97 -22.29 -2.34
C VAL A 32 1.14 -20.82 -2.02
N GLN A 33 2.36 -20.31 -2.24
CA GLN A 33 2.66 -18.89 -2.10
C GLN A 33 2.63 -18.22 -3.47
N ARG A 34 1.69 -17.31 -3.67
CA ARG A 34 1.55 -16.51 -4.88
C ARG A 34 2.21 -15.14 -4.66
N GLN A 35 3.17 -14.79 -5.51
CA GLN A 35 3.70 -13.42 -5.56
C GLN A 35 2.65 -12.52 -6.22
N LEU A 36 2.34 -11.39 -5.59
CA LEU A 36 1.34 -10.43 -6.06
C LEU A 36 1.97 -9.17 -6.62
N LEU A 37 2.99 -8.64 -5.94
CA LEU A 37 3.67 -7.42 -6.35
C LEU A 37 5.16 -7.54 -6.01
N HIS A 38 6.01 -7.20 -6.96
CA HIS A 38 7.44 -7.04 -6.74
C HIS A 38 7.72 -5.59 -6.34
N LEU A 39 8.31 -5.37 -5.16
CA LEU A 39 8.59 -4.04 -4.63
C LEU A 39 10.00 -3.54 -4.97
N GLY A 40 10.87 -4.41 -5.50
CA GLY A 40 12.26 -4.07 -5.77
C GLY A 40 13.13 -4.06 -4.52
N GLU A 41 14.26 -3.35 -4.59
CA GLU A 41 15.18 -3.14 -3.47
C GLU A 41 14.67 -1.99 -2.60
N LEU A 42 14.44 -2.26 -1.33
CA LEU A 42 14.29 -1.20 -0.32
C LEU A 42 15.71 -0.87 0.13
N ASN A 43 16.37 0.04 -0.58
CA ASN A 43 17.75 0.42 -0.29
C ASN A 43 17.84 1.74 0.51
N ASP A 44 18.98 1.93 1.15
CA ASP A 44 19.33 3.16 1.87
C ASP A 44 19.58 4.35 0.91
N GLY A 45 19.49 4.18 -0.41
CA GLY A 45 19.67 5.26 -1.39
C GLY A 45 18.46 6.18 -1.51
N GLN A 46 17.26 5.74 -1.09
CA GLN A 46 16.03 6.52 -1.17
C GLN A 46 15.73 7.32 0.12
N ARG A 47 16.76 7.68 0.91
CA ARG A 47 16.70 8.35 2.24
C ARG A 47 15.70 9.50 2.35
N ALA A 48 15.56 10.35 1.32
CA ALA A 48 14.64 11.49 1.35
C ALA A 48 13.15 11.11 1.35
N GLY A 49 12.79 9.92 0.86
CA GLY A 49 11.39 9.46 0.78
C GLY A 49 10.84 8.83 2.06
N TRP A 50 11.71 8.53 3.02
CA TRP A 50 11.38 7.79 4.26
C TRP A 50 10.90 8.68 5.40
N VAL A 51 11.10 10.00 5.29
CA VAL A 51 10.51 10.97 6.20
C VAL A 51 9.07 11.19 5.80
N ARG A 52 8.14 10.58 6.54
CA ARG A 52 6.71 10.71 6.33
C ARG A 52 6.06 11.25 7.58
N THR A 53 5.09 12.13 7.41
CA THR A 53 4.14 12.41 8.49
C THR A 53 3.29 11.16 8.65
N ILE A 54 3.37 10.54 9.83
CA ILE A 54 2.62 9.35 10.17
C ILE A 54 1.75 9.69 11.37
N GLU A 55 0.50 9.22 11.34
CA GLU A 55 -0.36 9.29 12.51
C GLU A 55 0.06 8.22 13.50
N GLU A 56 0.61 8.65 14.62
CA GLU A 56 0.90 7.77 15.74
C GLU A 56 -0.41 7.46 16.47
N LEU A 57 -0.78 6.18 16.53
CA LEU A 57 -1.87 5.68 17.37
C LEU A 57 -1.30 5.31 18.74
N ALA A 58 -1.11 6.31 19.59
CA ALA A 58 -0.75 6.12 21.00
C ALA A 58 -1.96 6.41 21.89
N GLY A 59 -2.32 5.48 22.77
CA GLY A 59 -3.32 5.70 23.84
C GLY A 59 -4.71 6.16 23.37
N GLY A 60 -5.15 5.73 22.18
CA GLY A 60 -6.49 6.03 21.66
C GLY A 60 -6.68 7.44 21.09
N ARG A 61 -5.62 8.26 21.01
CA ARG A 61 -5.64 9.54 20.29
C ARG A 61 -4.64 9.49 19.13
N ALA A 62 -5.12 9.72 17.92
CA ALA A 62 -4.25 9.88 16.76
C ALA A 62 -3.58 11.27 16.83
N ARG A 63 -2.26 11.32 16.87
CA ARG A 63 -1.50 12.56 16.70
C ARG A 63 -0.58 12.40 15.50
N ALA A 64 -0.74 13.26 14.50
CA ALA A 64 0.17 13.31 13.37
C ALA A 64 1.54 13.84 13.84
N ARG A 65 2.60 13.05 13.62
CA ARG A 65 3.98 13.47 13.86
C ARG A 65 4.84 13.08 12.67
N GLN A 66 5.81 13.91 12.35
CA GLN A 66 6.83 13.57 11.36
C GLN A 66 7.79 12.55 11.97
N MET A 67 7.94 11.41 11.27
CA MET A 67 8.84 10.33 11.67
C MET A 67 9.58 9.81 10.45
N ALA A 68 10.80 9.33 10.68
CA ALA A 68 11.57 8.63 9.68
C ALA A 68 11.51 7.13 9.95
N LEU A 69 11.01 6.37 8.98
CA LEU A 69 10.94 4.91 9.08
C LEU A 69 12.17 4.28 8.44
N PHE A 70 12.83 3.37 9.15
CA PHE A 70 13.92 2.56 8.61
C PHE A 70 13.68 1.09 8.89
N ALA A 71 14.30 0.21 8.11
CA ALA A 71 14.31 -1.21 8.44
C ALA A 71 15.04 -1.43 9.78
N ASP A 72 14.62 -2.43 10.55
CA ASP A 72 15.22 -2.73 11.84
C ASP A 72 16.67 -3.23 11.73
N ASP A 73 17.03 -3.79 10.59
CA ASP A 73 18.37 -4.27 10.26
C ASP A 73 19.22 -3.26 9.46
N SER A 74 18.76 -2.01 9.31
CA SER A 74 19.58 -0.95 8.72
C SER A 74 20.83 -0.67 9.60
N PRO A 75 22.05 -0.76 9.03
CA PRO A 75 23.29 -0.69 9.80
C PRO A 75 23.59 0.73 10.30
N GLU A 76 23.24 1.75 9.52
CA GLU A 76 23.45 3.16 9.87
C GLU A 76 22.16 3.94 9.74
N LEU A 77 21.83 4.72 10.76
CA LEU A 77 20.71 5.66 10.73
C LEU A 77 21.28 7.07 10.51
N PRO A 78 20.73 7.84 9.57
CA PRO A 78 21.14 9.24 9.40
C PRO A 78 20.73 10.06 10.63
N GLU A 79 21.53 11.09 10.94
CA GLU A 79 21.13 12.11 11.89
C GLU A 79 19.96 12.91 11.30
N LEU A 80 18.80 12.82 11.95
CA LEU A 80 17.57 13.49 11.52
C LEU A 80 17.00 14.31 12.67
N SER A 81 16.39 15.45 12.36
CA SER A 81 15.71 16.32 13.34
C SER A 81 14.37 15.77 13.84
N CYS A 82 13.91 14.65 13.26
CA CYS A 82 12.64 14.01 13.60
C CYS A 82 12.85 12.65 14.26
N ALA A 83 11.80 12.10 14.87
CA ALA A 83 11.88 10.81 15.54
C ALA A 83 12.15 9.69 14.52
N VAL A 84 13.10 8.81 14.84
CA VAL A 84 13.45 7.66 14.01
C VAL A 84 12.79 6.40 14.55
N VAL A 85 12.09 5.67 13.69
CA VAL A 85 11.42 4.40 14.03
C VAL A 85 12.01 3.29 13.19
N ARG A 86 12.45 2.22 13.87
CA ARG A 86 12.85 0.97 13.24
C ARG A 86 11.63 0.08 13.03
N VAL A 87 11.46 -0.43 11.82
CA VAL A 87 10.33 -1.25 11.39
C VAL A 87 10.83 -2.63 11.00
N ARG A 88 10.28 -3.65 11.66
CA ARG A 88 10.54 -5.05 11.31
C ARG A 88 9.76 -5.43 10.06
N LEU A 89 10.39 -5.28 8.90
CA LEU A 89 9.74 -5.53 7.61
C LEU A 89 9.24 -6.96 7.46
N SER A 90 9.90 -7.93 8.11
CA SER A 90 9.52 -9.34 8.14
C SER A 90 8.20 -9.61 8.88
N GLU A 91 7.79 -8.72 9.79
CA GLU A 91 6.56 -8.84 10.58
C GLU A 91 5.38 -8.07 9.95
N ILE A 92 5.63 -7.31 8.87
CA ILE A 92 4.58 -6.55 8.18
C ILE A 92 3.56 -7.50 7.56
N THR A 93 2.30 -7.31 7.96
CA THR A 93 1.16 -8.02 7.41
C THR A 93 0.22 -7.06 6.71
N LEU A 94 -0.11 -7.37 5.46
CA LEU A 94 -1.14 -6.65 4.70
C LEU A 94 -2.51 -7.26 5.00
N ARG A 95 -3.38 -6.45 5.60
CA ARG A 95 -4.75 -6.80 5.98
C ARG A 95 -5.74 -6.02 5.12
N ARG A 96 -6.80 -6.70 4.66
CA ARG A 96 -7.84 -6.12 3.79
C ARG A 96 -7.28 -5.31 2.60
N PRO A 97 -6.30 -5.83 1.84
CA PRO A 97 -5.78 -5.13 0.68
C PRO A 97 -6.92 -4.96 -0.33
N ARG A 98 -7.14 -3.73 -0.79
CA ARG A 98 -8.12 -3.48 -1.86
C ARG A 98 -7.52 -3.97 -3.16
N GLN A 99 -8.29 -4.74 -3.94
CA GLN A 99 -7.89 -5.08 -5.30
C GLN A 99 -8.03 -3.84 -6.17
N TRP A 100 -6.98 -3.03 -6.23
CA TRP A 100 -7.02 -1.76 -6.95
C TRP A 100 -7.49 -1.94 -8.40
N GLY A 101 -7.03 -2.98 -9.09
CA GLY A 101 -7.49 -3.31 -10.44
C GLY A 101 -9.00 -3.60 -10.54
N ALA A 102 -9.59 -4.24 -9.54
CA ALA A 102 -11.05 -4.47 -9.52
C ALA A 102 -11.82 -3.18 -9.22
N CYS A 103 -11.32 -2.33 -8.31
CA CYS A 103 -11.92 -1.03 -8.05
C CYS A 103 -11.83 -0.10 -9.26
N TRP A 104 -10.66 -0.06 -9.91
CA TRP A 104 -10.44 0.70 -11.14
C TRP A 104 -11.34 0.18 -12.27
N LEU A 105 -11.42 -1.13 -12.48
CA LEU A 105 -12.28 -1.71 -13.50
C LEU A 105 -13.76 -1.42 -13.23
N ALA A 106 -14.20 -1.51 -11.97
CA ALA A 106 -15.56 -1.16 -11.59
C ALA A 106 -15.87 0.31 -11.89
N LEU A 107 -14.94 1.24 -11.60
CA LEU A 107 -15.06 2.65 -11.94
C LEU A 107 -15.10 2.87 -13.46
N HIS A 108 -14.22 2.19 -14.20
CA HIS A 108 -14.17 2.30 -15.65
C HIS A 108 -15.47 1.78 -16.30
N LEU A 109 -16.00 0.65 -15.83
CA LEU A 109 -17.27 0.12 -16.29
C LEU A 109 -18.45 1.02 -15.88
N TRP A 110 -18.39 1.61 -14.68
CA TRP A 110 -19.41 2.57 -14.21
C TRP A 110 -19.52 3.76 -15.16
N GLU A 111 -18.39 4.30 -15.59
CA GLU A 111 -18.31 5.37 -16.58
C GLU A 111 -18.81 4.93 -17.96
N GLN A 112 -18.32 3.79 -18.47
CA GLN A 112 -18.74 3.28 -19.79
C GLN A 112 -20.23 2.99 -19.87
N LEU A 113 -20.83 2.47 -18.80
CA LEU A 113 -22.25 2.19 -18.70
C LEU A 113 -23.09 3.43 -18.33
N ARG A 114 -22.44 4.60 -18.15
CA ARG A 114 -23.06 5.87 -17.75
C ARG A 114 -23.97 5.72 -16.53
N LEU A 115 -23.54 4.91 -15.56
CA LEU A 115 -24.36 4.59 -14.38
C LEU A 115 -24.64 5.83 -13.53
N ASP A 116 -23.77 6.84 -13.56
CA ASP A 116 -24.02 8.14 -12.94
C ASP A 116 -25.30 8.80 -13.46
N GLU A 117 -25.58 8.72 -14.77
CA GLU A 117 -26.77 9.31 -15.36
C GLU A 117 -27.99 8.45 -15.09
N PHE A 118 -27.85 7.14 -15.27
CA PHE A 118 -28.91 6.18 -15.02
C PHE A 118 -29.47 6.31 -13.59
N TRP A 119 -28.61 6.45 -12.59
CA TRP A 119 -29.03 6.52 -11.19
C TRP A 119 -29.41 7.93 -10.72
N ARG A 120 -28.94 8.99 -11.38
CA ARG A 120 -29.24 10.40 -11.00
C ARG A 120 -30.74 10.67 -10.93
N GLU A 121 -31.50 10.11 -11.87
CA GLU A 121 -32.95 10.31 -11.95
C GLU A 121 -33.74 9.38 -10.99
N ARG A 122 -33.10 8.31 -10.52
CA ARG A 122 -33.76 7.22 -9.78
C ARG A 122 -33.48 7.23 -8.28
N LEU A 123 -32.46 7.97 -7.84
CA LEU A 123 -32.11 8.06 -6.43
C LEU A 123 -32.43 9.45 -5.88
N PRO A 124 -33.19 9.53 -4.78
CA PRO A 124 -33.47 10.81 -4.14
C PRO A 124 -32.18 11.43 -3.60
N ALA A 125 -32.17 12.76 -3.49
CA ALA A 125 -31.06 13.49 -2.90
C ALA A 125 -30.78 12.96 -1.48
N SER A 126 -29.53 12.57 -1.21
CA SER A 126 -29.15 12.12 0.14
C SER A 126 -29.05 13.30 1.11
N ARG A 127 -29.19 13.03 2.41
CA ARG A 127 -29.09 14.05 3.49
C ARG A 127 -27.77 14.82 3.52
N LYS A 128 -26.74 14.43 2.76
CA LYS A 128 -25.43 15.09 2.70
C LYS A 128 -25.17 15.87 1.40
N GLY A 129 -26.20 16.15 0.60
CA GLY A 129 -26.02 16.74 -0.73
C GLY A 129 -25.55 15.69 -1.74
N LEU A 130 -25.48 16.08 -3.01
CA LEU A 130 -25.35 15.24 -4.21
C LEU A 130 -24.65 13.89 -3.95
N VAL A 131 -25.35 12.78 -4.22
CA VAL A 131 -24.72 11.46 -4.26
C VAL A 131 -23.76 11.43 -5.44
N ARG A 132 -22.53 11.92 -5.27
CA ARG A 132 -21.42 11.44 -6.10
C ARG A 132 -21.18 10.00 -5.65
N MET A 133 -21.72 9.04 -6.39
CA MET A 133 -21.40 7.61 -6.23
C MET A 133 -19.99 7.27 -6.73
N LEU A 134 -19.15 8.28 -6.97
CA LEU A 134 -17.72 8.09 -7.13
C LEU A 134 -17.12 7.76 -5.74
N PRO A 135 -16.65 6.52 -5.49
CA PRO A 135 -15.78 6.29 -4.35
C PRO A 135 -14.59 7.25 -4.45
N SER A 136 -14.24 7.90 -3.34
CA SER A 136 -13.13 8.84 -3.18
C SER A 136 -11.73 8.23 -3.39
N CYS A 137 -11.63 7.15 -4.18
CA CYS A 137 -10.43 6.36 -4.42
C CYS A 137 -9.69 6.77 -5.71
N VAL A 138 -9.96 7.93 -6.29
CA VAL A 138 -9.27 8.41 -7.50
C VAL A 138 -8.11 9.34 -7.09
N PRO A 139 -6.85 8.88 -7.09
CA PRO A 139 -5.74 9.78 -7.38
C PRO A 139 -5.65 9.94 -8.90
N LEU A 140 -5.40 11.19 -9.30
CA LEU A 140 -5.00 11.61 -10.64
C LEU A 140 -3.94 10.64 -11.20
N ALA A 141 -4.33 9.78 -12.14
CA ALA A 141 -3.42 8.99 -12.95
C ALA A 141 -3.31 9.59 -14.36
N ASP A 142 -3.35 10.92 -14.46
CA ASP A 142 -2.97 11.65 -15.66
C ASP A 142 -1.58 12.20 -15.43
N LYS A 143 -0.58 11.38 -15.79
CA LYS A 143 0.79 11.71 -16.22
C LYS A 143 1.63 10.42 -16.19
N LEU A 144 1.49 9.65 -17.26
CA LEU A 144 2.58 8.86 -17.84
C LEU A 144 2.87 9.44 -19.21
#